data_AF-A0A0Q4B9S8-F1
#
_entry.id   AF-A0A0Q4B9S8-F1
#
_cell.length_a   1.000
_cell.length_b   1.000
_cell.length_c   1.000
_cell.angle_alpha   90.00
_cell.angle_beta   90.00
_cell.angle_gamma   90.00
#
_symmetry.space_group_name_H-M   'P 1'
#
loop_
_entity.id
_entity.type
_entity.pdbx_description
1 polymer ?
#
loop_
_entity_poly.entity_id
_entity_poly.type
_entity_poly.pdbx_seq_one_letter_code
_entity_poly.pdbx_strand_id
1 'polypeptide(L)'
;MPTLEIVNSESLKGGRRIMGIDPGTQVMGYGVVQEDAQRQLHLVVAGAVSLVKVGDPYQRLCEIYRTVQALTGRFSPGEVAIEAPFFGKNAQSMLKLGRAQGVAIAAIIGAGYPIFEYAPRRIKQAITGKGAATKEQVAYLLQQIFVGQPLEELRYQDATDGLAVAVCHALQSSVPATGRGSSWEAFARQNPDRVK
;
A
#
# COMPACT_ATOMS: atom_id res chain seq x y z
N MET A 1 -11.20 16.52 -9.94
CA MET A 1 -11.10 15.85 -8.63
C MET A 1 -10.93 16.93 -7.58
N PRO A 2 -11.67 16.95 -6.46
CA PRO A 2 -11.42 17.91 -5.40
C PRO A 2 -10.10 17.53 -4.72
N THR A 3 -9.21 18.51 -4.60
CA THR A 3 -7.87 18.37 -4.03
C THR A 3 -7.98 18.52 -2.51
N LEU A 4 -7.74 17.44 -1.77
CA LEU A 4 -7.39 17.54 -0.36
C LEU A 4 -5.89 17.85 -0.29
N GLU A 5 -5.56 19.14 -0.29
CA GLU A 5 -4.25 19.63 0.12
C GLU A 5 -4.37 20.12 1.55
N ILE A 6 -4.09 19.27 2.54
CA ILE A 6 -3.93 19.73 3.92
C ILE A 6 -2.84 18.90 4.62
N VAL A 7 -1.58 19.35 4.51
CA VAL A 7 -0.67 19.60 5.66
C VAL A 7 0.36 20.66 5.21
N ASN A 8 0.64 21.63 6.09
CA ASN A 8 1.54 22.76 5.87
C ASN A 8 2.97 22.28 5.50
N SER A 9 3.48 22.64 4.31
CA SER A 9 4.71 22.04 3.74
C SER A 9 6.00 22.28 4.54
N GLU A 10 6.00 23.25 5.47
CA GLU A 10 7.19 23.61 6.24
C GLU A 10 7.47 22.67 7.42
N SER A 11 6.47 22.04 8.02
CA SER A 11 6.69 21.09 9.14
C SER A 11 7.13 19.70 8.68
N LEU A 12 7.15 19.45 7.36
CA LEU A 12 7.45 18.15 6.76
C LEU A 12 8.80 18.12 6.04
N LYS A 13 9.62 19.18 6.15
CA LYS A 13 10.97 19.21 5.59
C LYS A 13 11.86 18.21 6.33
N GLY A 14 12.32 17.16 5.62
CA GLY A 14 13.32 16.21 6.11
C GLY A 14 12.80 14.84 6.56
N GLY A 15 11.55 14.50 6.28
CA GLY A 15 10.99 13.17 6.61
C GLY A 15 11.03 12.17 5.45
N ARG A 16 10.73 10.90 5.75
CA ARG A 16 10.60 9.82 4.76
C ARG A 16 9.18 9.78 4.18
N ARG A 17 9.06 9.90 2.86
CA ARG A 17 7.76 9.85 2.16
C ARG A 17 7.51 8.47 1.57
N ILE A 18 6.37 7.89 1.88
CA ILE A 18 6.03 6.52 1.53
C ILE A 18 4.71 6.51 0.76
N MET A 19 4.69 5.81 -0.36
CA MET A 19 3.47 5.55 -1.12
C MET A 19 3.07 4.09 -0.99
N GLY A 20 1.79 3.82 -0.78
CA GLY A 20 1.18 2.50 -0.77
C GLY A 20 0.16 2.36 -1.88
N ILE A 21 0.15 1.21 -2.55
CA ILE A 21 -0.73 0.92 -3.68
C ILE A 21 -1.39 -0.46 -3.48
N ASP A 22 -2.71 -0.54 -3.61
CA ASP A 22 -3.45 -1.80 -3.73
C ASP A 22 -4.06 -1.90 -5.15
N PRO A 23 -3.38 -2.57 -6.08
CA PRO A 23 -3.81 -2.71 -7.47
C PRO A 23 -4.91 -3.78 -7.61
N GLY A 24 -6.17 -3.37 -7.53
CA GLY A 24 -7.31 -4.23 -7.83
C GLY A 24 -7.72 -4.20 -9.32
N THR A 25 -8.64 -5.11 -9.68
CA THR A 25 -9.20 -5.20 -11.06
C THR A 25 -10.41 -4.31 -11.31
N GLN A 26 -11.01 -3.81 -10.23
CA GLN A 26 -12.21 -2.97 -10.24
C GLN A 26 -11.96 -1.60 -9.63
N VAL A 27 -11.11 -1.57 -8.60
CA VAL A 27 -10.71 -0.36 -7.89
C VAL A 27 -9.22 -0.49 -7.57
N MET A 28 -8.48 0.60 -7.67
CA MET A 28 -7.10 0.69 -7.19
C MET A 28 -7.02 1.70 -6.05
N GLY A 29 -6.69 1.23 -4.84
CA GLY A 29 -6.46 2.09 -3.68
C GLY A 29 -5.05 2.66 -3.68
N TYR A 30 -4.88 3.89 -3.20
CA TYR A 30 -3.57 4.49 -3.00
C TYR A 30 -3.55 5.34 -1.72
N GLY A 31 -2.37 5.44 -1.11
CA GLY A 31 -2.12 6.32 0.01
C GLY A 31 -0.67 6.82 0.00
N VAL A 32 -0.47 8.06 0.41
CA VAL A 32 0.84 8.66 0.61
C VAL A 32 0.90 9.20 2.03
N VAL A 33 1.94 8.80 2.75
CA VAL A 33 2.20 9.26 4.12
C VAL A 33 3.60 9.83 4.21
N GLN A 34 3.79 10.72 5.16
CA GLN A 34 5.06 11.33 5.51
C GLN A 34 5.41 10.91 6.93
N GLU A 35 6.50 10.17 7.11
CA GLU A 35 7.10 9.87 8.40
C GLU A 35 8.04 11.03 8.78
N ASP A 36 7.79 11.70 9.90
CA ASP A 36 8.68 12.76 10.41
C ASP A 36 9.88 12.20 11.20
N ALA A 37 10.73 13.09 11.72
CA ALA A 37 11.92 12.70 12.48
C ALA A 37 11.58 11.97 13.81
N GLN A 38 10.38 12.19 14.35
CA GLN A 38 9.84 11.54 15.55
C GLN A 38 9.04 10.26 15.20
N ARG A 39 9.12 9.81 13.94
CA ARG A 39 8.44 8.64 13.41
C ARG A 39 6.91 8.73 13.44
N GLN A 40 6.37 9.93 13.53
CA GLN A 40 4.93 10.14 13.42
C GLN A 40 4.53 10.15 11.95
N LEU A 41 3.39 9.52 11.66
CA LEU A 41 2.85 9.45 10.31
C LEU A 41 1.86 10.59 10.09
N HIS A 42 2.10 11.34 9.01
CA HIS A 42 1.23 12.40 8.53
C HIS A 42 0.64 11.98 7.19
N LEU A 43 -0.68 12.08 7.05
CA LEU A 43 -1.38 11.84 5.80
C LEU A 43 -1.02 12.93 4.81
N VAL A 44 -0.55 12.53 3.63
CA VAL A 44 -0.34 13.46 2.50
C VAL A 44 -1.55 13.40 1.57
N VAL A 45 -1.95 12.19 1.17
CA VAL A 45 -3.17 11.95 0.39
C VAL A 45 -3.57 10.49 0.55
N ALA A 46 -4.86 10.18 0.44
CA ALA A 46 -5.32 8.84 0.17
C ALA A 46 -6.55 8.89 -0.74
N GLY A 47 -6.80 7.81 -1.46
CA GLY A 47 -7.90 7.76 -2.40
C GLY A 47 -7.97 6.45 -3.15
N ALA A 48 -8.92 6.37 -4.07
CA ALA A 48 -9.12 5.19 -4.90
C ALA A 48 -9.52 5.60 -6.32
N VAL A 49 -9.07 4.81 -7.30
CA VAL A 49 -9.45 4.96 -8.72
C VAL A 49 -10.41 3.85 -9.09
N SER A 50 -11.62 4.22 -9.52
CA SER A 50 -12.64 3.30 -9.99
C SER A 50 -12.35 2.88 -11.44
N LEU A 51 -11.95 1.62 -11.63
CA LEU A 51 -11.61 1.04 -12.93
C LEU A 51 -12.85 0.45 -13.64
N VAL A 52 -13.93 0.18 -12.91
CA VAL A 52 -15.18 -0.37 -13.49
C VAL A 52 -15.84 0.57 -14.50
N LYS A 53 -15.59 1.88 -14.40
CA LYS A 53 -16.09 2.88 -15.36
C LYS A 53 -15.40 2.80 -16.73
N VAL A 54 -14.25 2.11 -16.80
CA VAL A 54 -13.53 1.86 -18.04
C VAL A 54 -13.98 0.49 -18.58
N GLY A 55 -14.68 0.49 -19.72
CA GLY A 55 -15.27 -0.73 -20.27
C GLY A 55 -14.24 -1.75 -20.76
N ASP A 56 -13.15 -1.28 -21.38
CA ASP A 56 -12.11 -2.14 -21.93
C ASP A 56 -11.07 -2.57 -20.87
N PRO A 57 -10.82 -3.89 -20.68
CA PRO A 57 -9.84 -4.38 -19.73
C PRO A 57 -8.41 -3.87 -19.95
N TYR A 58 -7.98 -3.61 -21.19
CA TYR A 58 -6.63 -3.10 -21.45
C TYR A 58 -6.52 -1.60 -21.17
N GLN A 59 -7.57 -0.82 -21.44
CA GLN A 59 -7.63 0.56 -20.99
C GLN A 59 -7.60 0.68 -19.46
N ARG A 60 -8.17 -0.28 -18.70
CA ARG A 60 -8.00 -0.31 -17.23
C ARG A 60 -6.55 -0.44 -16.81
N LEU A 61 -5.78 -1.27 -17.51
CA LEU A 61 -4.34 -1.40 -17.27
C LEU A 61 -3.61 -0.09 -17.57
N CYS A 62 -3.96 0.57 -18.68
CA CYS A 62 -3.41 1.88 -19.02
C CYS A 62 -3.74 2.94 -17.95
N GLU A 63 -4.96 2.91 -17.40
CA GLU A 63 -5.38 3.81 -16.32
C GLU A 63 -4.60 3.58 -15.03
N ILE A 64 -4.35 2.32 -14.66
CA ILE A 64 -3.45 1.96 -13.55
C ILE A 64 -2.06 2.57 -13.79
N TYR A 65 -1.47 2.31 -14.95
CA TYR A 65 -0.12 2.81 -15.30
C TYR A 65 -0.03 4.33 -15.17
N ARG A 66 -0.95 5.05 -15.82
CA ARG A 66 -1.00 6.53 -15.81
C ARG A 66 -1.22 7.08 -14.41
N THR A 67 -2.11 6.46 -13.64
CA THR A 67 -2.37 6.89 -12.26
C THR A 67 -1.11 6.74 -11.41
N VAL A 68 -0.41 5.61 -11.50
CA VAL A 68 0.82 5.38 -10.74
C VAL A 68 1.91 6.38 -11.15
N GLN A 69 2.09 6.64 -12.45
CA GLN A 69 3.02 7.68 -12.92
C GLN A 69 2.65 9.07 -12.42
N ALA A 70 1.37 9.43 -12.45
CA ALA A 70 0.89 10.72 -11.97
C ALA A 70 1.12 10.88 -10.46
N LEU A 71 0.82 9.83 -9.67
CA LEU A 71 1.05 9.83 -8.23
C LEU A 71 2.54 9.95 -7.90
N THR A 72 3.37 9.13 -8.53
CA THR A 72 4.83 9.14 -8.29
C THR A 72 5.46 10.47 -8.71
N GLY A 73 5.09 11.03 -9.86
CA GLY A 73 5.57 12.34 -10.31
C GLY A 73 5.05 13.51 -9.46
N ARG A 74 3.81 13.44 -8.96
CA ARG A 74 3.24 14.51 -8.12
C ARG A 74 3.82 14.52 -6.72
N PHE A 75 3.96 13.35 -6.10
CA PHE A 75 4.31 13.24 -4.69
C PHE A 75 5.77 12.89 -4.44
N SER A 76 6.51 12.43 -5.45
CA SER A 76 7.93 12.05 -5.36
C SER A 76 8.24 11.24 -4.09
N PRO A 77 7.58 10.07 -3.88
CA PRO A 77 7.83 9.27 -2.70
C PRO A 77 9.29 8.81 -2.66
N GLY A 78 9.88 8.58 -1.49
CA GLY A 78 11.19 7.92 -1.42
C GLY A 78 11.08 6.42 -1.72
N GLU A 79 9.95 5.83 -1.33
CA GLU A 79 9.71 4.38 -1.36
C GLU A 79 8.25 4.08 -1.73
N VAL A 80 8.03 2.99 -2.48
CA VAL A 80 6.69 2.55 -2.88
C VAL A 80 6.46 1.12 -2.40
N ALA A 81 5.36 0.92 -1.68
CA ALA A 81 4.89 -0.38 -1.22
C ALA A 81 3.63 -0.79 -1.97
N ILE A 82 3.46 -2.09 -2.20
CA ILE A 82 2.33 -2.66 -2.93
C ILE A 82 1.76 -3.89 -2.21
N GLU A 83 0.44 -4.05 -2.26
CA GLU A 83 -0.20 -5.29 -1.79
C GLU A 83 0.13 -6.45 -2.74
N ALA A 84 0.67 -7.53 -2.18
CA ALA A 84 0.99 -8.75 -2.91
C ALA A 84 -0.31 -9.53 -3.24
N PRO A 85 -0.36 -10.26 -4.36
CA PRO A 85 -1.58 -10.96 -4.77
C PRO A 85 -1.97 -12.02 -3.74
N PHE A 86 -3.26 -12.12 -3.44
CA PHE A 86 -3.80 -13.26 -2.71
C PHE A 86 -4.18 -14.38 -3.68
N PHE A 87 -3.73 -15.60 -3.40
CA PHE A 87 -4.06 -16.78 -4.20
C PHE A 87 -5.54 -17.17 -4.04
N GLY A 88 -6.35 -16.79 -5.03
CA GLY A 88 -7.73 -17.22 -5.17
C GLY A 88 -7.87 -18.56 -5.90
N LYS A 89 -9.02 -19.22 -5.75
CA LYS A 89 -9.33 -20.51 -6.41
C LYS A 89 -9.57 -20.39 -7.93
N ASN A 90 -9.86 -19.19 -8.44
CA ASN A 90 -10.21 -18.97 -9.86
C ASN A 90 -9.02 -18.41 -10.65
N ALA A 91 -8.46 -19.24 -11.54
CA ALA A 91 -7.31 -18.89 -12.37
C ALA A 91 -7.54 -17.66 -13.29
N GLN A 92 -8.76 -17.46 -13.82
CA GLN A 92 -9.04 -16.30 -14.68
C GLN A 92 -9.03 -14.99 -13.90
N SER A 93 -9.59 -14.99 -12.69
CA SER A 93 -9.54 -13.81 -11.81
C SER A 93 -8.10 -13.51 -11.38
N MET A 94 -7.31 -14.55 -11.09
CA MET A 94 -5.90 -14.42 -10.78
C MET A 94 -5.09 -13.82 -11.94
N LEU A 95 -5.34 -14.24 -13.17
CA LEU A 95 -4.68 -13.68 -14.34
C LEU A 95 -5.01 -12.19 -14.53
N LYS A 96 -6.26 -11.79 -14.31
CA LYS A 96 -6.66 -10.36 -14.37
C LYS A 96 -5.96 -9.54 -13.28
N LEU A 97 -5.90 -10.06 -12.06
CA LEU A 97 -5.19 -9.40 -10.95
C LEU A 97 -3.69 -9.28 -11.22
N GLY A 98 -3.06 -10.37 -11.69
CA GLY A 98 -1.63 -10.37 -12.02
C GLY A 98 -1.26 -9.38 -13.12
N ARG A 99 -2.14 -9.16 -14.11
CA ARG A 99 -1.94 -8.10 -15.13
C ARG A 99 -2.00 -6.70 -14.53
N ALA A 100 -2.97 -6.43 -13.65
CA ALA A 100 -3.09 -5.15 -12.95
C ALA A 100 -1.85 -4.86 -12.10
N GLN A 101 -1.41 -5.85 -11.31
CA GLN A 101 -0.18 -5.77 -10.51
C GLN A 101 1.07 -5.58 -11.36
N GLY A 102 1.25 -6.38 -12.41
CA GLY A 102 2.42 -6.27 -13.28
C GLY A 102 2.55 -4.89 -13.92
N VAL A 103 1.43 -4.27 -14.29
CA VAL A 103 1.41 -2.92 -14.86
C VAL A 103 1.69 -1.85 -13.81
N ALA A 104 1.15 -1.98 -12.60
CA ALA A 104 1.51 -1.09 -11.49
C ALA A 104 3.01 -1.18 -11.16
N ILE A 105 3.55 -2.40 -11.03
CA ILE A 105 4.97 -2.66 -10.79
C ILE A 105 5.85 -2.04 -11.90
N ALA A 106 5.49 -2.25 -13.17
CA ALA A 106 6.21 -1.66 -14.29
C ALA A 106 6.19 -0.12 -14.27
N ALA A 107 5.07 0.49 -13.88
CA ALA A 107 4.98 1.94 -13.73
C ALA A 107 5.90 2.48 -12.62
N ILE A 108 5.95 1.79 -11.46
CA ILE A 108 6.80 2.19 -10.33
C ILE A 108 8.28 2.05 -10.68
N ILE A 109 8.71 0.90 -11.21
CA ILE A 109 10.10 0.65 -11.62
C ILE A 109 10.49 1.61 -12.73
N GLY A 110 9.62 1.82 -13.72
CA GLY A 110 9.84 2.76 -14.81
C GLY A 110 9.99 4.22 -14.35
N ALA A 111 9.43 4.57 -13.18
CA ALA A 111 9.61 5.86 -12.53
C ALA A 111 10.87 5.92 -11.61
N GLY A 112 11.62 4.82 -11.48
CA GLY A 112 12.89 4.77 -10.76
C GLY A 112 12.78 4.50 -9.26
N TYR A 113 11.64 4.00 -8.78
CA TYR A 113 11.42 3.75 -7.34
C TYR A 113 11.60 2.27 -6.95
N PRO A 114 12.17 1.98 -5.77
CA PRO A 114 12.18 0.63 -5.21
C PRO A 114 10.76 0.19 -4.82
N ILE A 115 10.49 -1.11 -4.97
CA ILE A 115 9.20 -1.74 -4.63
C ILE A 115 9.35 -2.65 -3.41
N PHE A 116 8.38 -2.56 -2.51
CA PHE A 116 8.22 -3.46 -1.38
C PHE A 116 6.84 -4.13 -1.40
N GLU A 117 6.81 -5.45 -1.34
CA GLU A 117 5.56 -6.20 -1.41
C GLU A 117 5.12 -6.70 -0.03
N TYR A 118 3.82 -6.60 0.27
CA TYR A 118 3.24 -7.08 1.51
C TYR A 118 2.02 -7.96 1.29
N ALA A 119 2.02 -9.15 1.90
CA ALA A 119 0.84 -10.01 1.90
C ALA A 119 -0.32 -9.35 2.68
N PRO A 120 -1.60 -9.58 2.28
CA PRO A 120 -2.76 -9.00 2.96
C PRO A 120 -2.79 -9.27 4.48
N ARG A 121 -2.38 -10.48 4.89
CA ARG A 121 -2.25 -10.84 6.31
C ARG A 121 -1.20 -10.03 7.04
N ARG A 122 -0.11 -9.66 6.37
CA ARG A 122 0.97 -8.85 6.96
C ARG A 122 0.51 -7.42 7.18
N ILE A 123 -0.20 -6.83 6.21
CA ILE A 123 -0.80 -5.49 6.31
C ILE A 123 -1.74 -5.42 7.51
N LYS A 124 -2.67 -6.37 7.59
CA LYS A 124 -3.60 -6.49 8.73
C LYS A 124 -2.88 -6.64 10.06
N GLN A 125 -1.86 -7.51 10.12
CA GLN A 125 -1.09 -7.74 11.34
C GLN A 125 -0.29 -6.51 11.77
N ALA A 126 0.31 -5.76 10.84
CA ALA A 126 1.09 -4.58 11.15
C ALA A 126 0.23 -3.49 11.81
N ILE A 127 -1.01 -3.30 11.33
CA ILE A 127 -1.90 -2.24 11.80
C ILE A 127 -2.68 -2.66 13.05
N THR A 128 -3.20 -3.89 13.07
CA THR A 128 -4.16 -4.34 14.10
C THR A 128 -3.55 -5.26 15.16
N GLY A 129 -2.31 -5.71 14.97
CA GLY A 129 -1.70 -6.81 15.72
C GLY A 129 -2.22 -8.20 15.33
N LYS A 130 -3.25 -8.32 14.49
CA LYS A 130 -3.90 -9.59 14.12
C LYS A 130 -4.00 -9.76 12.60
N GLY A 131 -3.33 -10.77 12.05
CA GLY A 131 -3.38 -11.03 10.59
C GLY A 131 -4.74 -11.46 10.05
N ALA A 132 -5.67 -11.86 10.92
CA ALA A 132 -7.03 -12.25 10.56
C ALA A 132 -8.06 -11.11 10.71
N ALA A 133 -7.62 -9.87 10.97
CA ALA A 133 -8.51 -8.73 11.14
C ALA A 133 -9.39 -8.46 9.90
N THR A 134 -10.55 -7.87 10.13
CA THR A 134 -11.46 -7.45 9.06
C THR A 134 -10.99 -6.13 8.43
N LYS A 135 -11.49 -5.80 7.24
CA LYS A 135 -11.14 -4.53 6.57
C LYS A 135 -11.63 -3.33 7.40
N GLU A 136 -12.78 -3.47 8.05
CA GLU A 136 -13.38 -2.46 8.92
C GLU A 136 -12.51 -2.18 10.14
N GLN A 137 -11.92 -3.23 10.73
CA GLN A 137 -10.97 -3.07 11.84
C GLN A 137 -9.70 -2.32 11.42
N VAL A 138 -9.19 -2.61 10.22
CA VAL A 138 -8.05 -1.88 9.66
C VAL A 138 -8.41 -0.41 9.44
N ALA A 139 -9.54 -0.13 8.78
CA ALA A 139 -10.02 1.23 8.52
C ALA A 139 -10.21 2.03 9.82
N TYR A 140 -10.83 1.42 10.84
CA TYR A 140 -11.00 2.05 12.14
C TYR A 140 -9.67 2.44 12.78
N LEU A 141 -8.67 1.55 12.79
CA LEU A 141 -7.36 1.86 13.36
C LEU A 141 -6.58 2.88 12.54
N LEU A 142 -6.73 2.89 11.22
CA LEU A 142 -6.16 3.96 10.39
C LEU A 142 -6.76 5.32 10.74
N GLN A 143 -8.07 5.40 10.99
CA GLN A 143 -8.69 6.64 11.49
C GLN A 143 -8.10 7.06 12.83
N GLN A 144 -7.82 6.11 13.74
CA GLN A 144 -7.17 6.42 15.02
C GLN A 144 -5.72 6.91 14.84
N ILE A 145 -4.95 6.33 13.92
CA ILE A 145 -3.57 6.74 13.60
C ILE A 145 -3.53 8.17 13.07
N PHE A 146 -4.50 8.56 12.25
CA PHE A 146 -4.58 9.88 11.62
C PHE A 146 -5.67 10.76 12.26
N VAL A 147 -5.95 10.59 13.56
CA VAL A 147 -6.89 11.45 14.30
C VAL A 147 -6.52 12.92 14.13
N GLY A 148 -7.53 13.75 13.84
CA GLY A 148 -7.36 15.19 13.61
C GLY A 148 -6.84 15.55 12.21
N GLN A 149 -6.68 14.58 11.31
CA GLN A 149 -6.37 14.78 9.90
C GLN A 149 -7.61 14.45 9.04
N PRO A 150 -7.72 14.96 7.80
CA PRO A 150 -8.93 14.84 6.98
C PRO A 150 -9.09 13.43 6.36
N LEU A 151 -9.07 12.40 7.20
CA LEU A 151 -9.36 11.01 6.81
C LEU A 151 -10.88 10.72 6.84
N GLU A 152 -11.63 11.50 7.61
CA GLU A 152 -13.10 11.36 7.77
C GLU A 152 -13.85 11.64 6.47
N GLU A 153 -13.27 12.45 5.57
CA GLU A 153 -13.81 12.77 4.25
C GLU A 153 -13.58 11.65 3.23
N LEU A 154 -12.70 10.68 3.53
CA LEU A 154 -12.50 9.49 2.72
C LEU A 154 -13.65 8.52 2.96
N ARG A 155 -14.79 8.83 2.34
CA ARG A 155 -15.84 7.84 2.16
C ARG A 155 -15.27 6.65 1.38
N TYR A 156 -15.57 5.46 1.88
CA TYR A 156 -15.44 4.15 1.25
C TYR A 156 -14.13 3.38 1.47
N GLN A 157 -14.34 2.10 1.80
CA GLN A 157 -13.40 1.04 2.20
C GLN A 157 -12.20 0.86 1.26
N ASP A 158 -12.26 1.39 0.03
CA ASP A 158 -11.20 1.20 -0.97
C ASP A 158 -10.08 2.26 -0.87
N ALA A 159 -10.36 3.46 -0.34
CA ALA A 159 -9.33 4.48 -0.12
C ALA A 159 -8.38 4.09 1.02
N THR A 160 -8.86 3.26 1.95
CA THR A 160 -8.07 2.78 3.08
C THR A 160 -7.10 1.66 2.73
N ASP A 161 -7.32 0.91 1.64
CA ASP A 161 -6.47 -0.24 1.29
C ASP A 161 -5.04 0.22 0.91
N GLY A 162 -4.90 1.19 0.00
CA GLY A 162 -3.59 1.74 -0.36
C GLY A 162 -2.89 2.48 0.81
N LEU A 163 -3.67 3.17 1.65
CA LEU A 163 -3.14 3.77 2.89
C LEU A 163 -2.64 2.70 3.87
N ALA A 164 -3.36 1.59 4.02
CA ALA A 164 -2.95 0.47 4.86
C ALA A 164 -1.61 -0.12 4.40
N VAL A 165 -1.39 -0.23 3.08
CA VAL A 165 -0.11 -0.66 2.52
C VAL A 165 1.02 0.30 2.91
N ALA A 166 0.80 1.62 2.77
CA ALA A 166 1.80 2.64 3.12
C ALA A 166 2.15 2.60 4.61
N VAL A 167 1.14 2.53 5.49
CA VAL A 167 1.31 2.44 6.94
C VAL A 167 2.00 1.12 7.32
N CYS A 168 1.62 0.00 6.70
CA CYS A 168 2.30 -1.28 6.90
C CYS A 168 3.81 -1.15 6.62
N HIS A 169 4.18 -0.55 5.49
CA HIS A 169 5.58 -0.35 5.12
C HIS A 169 6.34 0.51 6.14
N ALA A 170 5.73 1.63 6.58
CA ALA A 170 6.31 2.49 7.60
C ALA A 170 6.59 1.70 8.91
N LEU A 171 5.60 0.96 9.39
CA LEU A 171 5.69 0.16 10.62
C LEU A 171 6.65 -1.04 10.52
N GLN A 172 6.85 -1.60 9.32
CA GLN A 172 7.84 -2.65 9.10
C GLN A 172 9.27 -2.13 9.10
N SER A 173 9.46 -0.95 8.52
CA SER A 173 10.76 -0.29 8.45
C SER A 173 11.17 0.28 9.81
N SER A 174 10.23 0.37 10.75
CA SER A 174 10.47 0.86 12.11
C SER A 174 10.90 -0.16 13.13
N VAL A 175 10.68 -1.44 12.86
CA VAL A 175 11.30 -2.50 13.65
C VAL A 175 12.81 -2.45 13.34
N PRO A 176 13.70 -2.28 14.33
CA PRO A 176 15.12 -2.43 14.10
C PRO A 176 15.32 -3.76 13.38
N ALA A 177 16.20 -3.81 12.38
CA ALA A 177 16.60 -5.06 11.74
C ALA A 177 17.36 -5.93 12.76
N THR A 178 16.67 -6.46 13.77
CA THR A 178 17.08 -7.61 14.56
C THR A 178 16.93 -8.80 13.63
N GLY A 179 17.96 -9.04 12.83
CA GLY A 179 18.05 -10.21 11.97
C GLY A 179 18.06 -9.86 10.48
N ARG A 180 19.29 -9.81 9.94
CA ARG A 180 19.59 -10.19 8.55
C ARG A 180 18.69 -11.31 8.09
N GLY A 181 18.19 -11.19 6.85
CA GLY A 181 17.78 -12.28 5.97
C GLY A 181 16.98 -13.39 6.64
N SER A 182 15.71 -13.52 6.27
CA SER A 182 15.00 -14.80 6.40
C SER A 182 15.73 -15.86 5.57
N SER A 183 16.84 -16.40 6.09
CA SER A 183 17.48 -17.59 5.56
C SER A 183 16.48 -18.71 5.77
N TRP A 184 16.19 -19.41 4.68
CA TRP A 184 15.45 -20.66 4.65
C TRP A 184 15.87 -21.63 5.77
N GLU A 185 17.13 -21.58 6.18
CA GLU A 185 17.72 -22.37 7.26
C GLU A 185 17.16 -22.03 8.65
N ALA A 186 16.83 -20.76 8.92
CA ALA A 186 16.23 -20.35 10.19
C ALA A 186 14.77 -20.81 10.30
N PHE A 187 14.03 -20.75 9.17
CA PHE A 187 12.67 -21.27 9.08
C PHE A 187 12.63 -22.80 9.23
N ALA A 188 13.55 -23.51 8.57
CA ALA A 188 13.69 -24.96 8.66
C ALA A 188 14.08 -25.44 10.07
N ARG A 189 14.96 -24.70 10.77
CA ARG A 189 15.31 -25.00 12.18
C ARG A 189 14.13 -24.85 13.14
N GLN A 190 13.25 -23.87 12.92
CA GLN A 190 12.11 -23.62 13.78
C GLN A 190 10.90 -24.50 13.47
N ASN A 191 10.85 -25.12 12.27
CA ASN A 191 9.72 -25.93 11.82
C ASN A 191 10.20 -27.26 11.20
N PRO A 192 10.91 -28.12 11.94
CA PRO A 192 11.43 -29.38 11.41
C PRO A 192 10.34 -30.30 10.86
N ASP A 193 9.12 -30.23 11.40
CA ASP A 193 7.99 -31.07 10.98
C ASP A 193 7.35 -30.65 9.65
N ARG A 194 7.72 -29.47 9.12
CA ARG A 194 7.11 -28.87 7.93
C ARG A 194 8.02 -28.88 6.70
N VAL A 195 9.26 -29.37 6.84
CA VAL A 195 10.21 -29.53 5.75
C VAL A 195 10.32 -31.03 5.46
N LYS A 196 9.57 -31.50 4.46
CA LYS A 196 9.71 -32.81 3.83
C LYS A 196 9.82 -32.64 2.34
#